data_AF-N1UHE4-F1
#
_entry.id   AF-N1UHE4-F1
#
_cell.length_a   1.000
_cell.length_b   1.000
_cell.length_c   1.000
_cell.angle_alpha   90.00
_cell.angle_beta   90.00
_cell.angle_gamma   90.00
#
_symmetry.space_group_name_H-M   'P 1'
#
loop_
_entity.id
_entity.type
_entity.pdbx_description
1 polymer ?
#
loop_
_entity_poly.entity_id
_entity_poly.type
_entity_poly.pdbx_seq_one_letter_code
_entity_poly.pdbx_strand_id
1 'polypeptide(L)'
;KEFKEKIDASTEIIHNAIRELGVSQKEIQKISQKIKSMVFRIKEIDRHFLKIKAQYGQDVRDIKAFNRFIEKNEKLDDIEVKMGVNIDEVREVIKDIRNNERKLRRMEQEAGSTVQEIKDWGEKIIKGEREISQAKRSSLKQTLDSWFPSQNVMRIVVCTSSI
;
A
#
# COMPACT_ATOMS: atom_id res chain seq x y z
N LYS A 1 -0.80 31.17 -5.83
CA LYS A 1 -2.21 31.39 -5.44
C LYS A 1 -3.15 30.90 -6.53
N GLU A 2 -3.00 31.40 -7.75
CA GLU A 2 -3.82 31.02 -8.91
C GLU A 2 -3.91 29.51 -9.21
N PHE A 3 -2.80 28.77 -9.11
CA PHE A 3 -2.81 27.31 -9.30
C PHE A 3 -3.60 26.55 -8.21
N LYS A 4 -3.60 27.08 -6.99
CA LYS A 4 -4.32 26.48 -5.87
C LYS A 4 -5.82 26.69 -6.02
N GLU A 5 -6.23 27.88 -6.43
CA GLU A 5 -7.63 28.22 -6.74
C GLU A 5 -8.19 27.38 -7.90
N LYS A 6 -7.38 27.11 -8.94
CA LYS A 6 -7.76 26.21 -10.03
C LYS A 6 -7.92 24.74 -9.57
N ILE A 7 -7.07 24.28 -8.66
CA ILE A 7 -7.18 22.94 -8.06
C ILE A 7 -8.44 22.84 -7.20
N ASP A 8 -8.69 23.85 -6.37
CA ASP A 8 -9.85 23.88 -5.46
C ASP A 8 -11.16 23.91 -6.26
N ALA A 9 -11.26 24.75 -7.30
CA ALA A 9 -12.41 24.80 -8.20
C ALA A 9 -12.65 23.48 -8.94
N SER A 10 -11.58 22.83 -9.43
CA SER A 10 -11.70 21.51 -10.09
C SER A 10 -12.15 20.43 -9.10
N THR A 11 -11.67 20.49 -7.86
CA THR A 11 -12.05 19.56 -6.80
C THR A 11 -13.53 19.71 -6.43
N GLU A 12 -14.04 20.94 -6.39
CA GLU A 12 -15.44 21.22 -6.10
C GLU A 12 -16.37 20.72 -7.21
N ILE A 13 -15.99 20.88 -8.48
CA ILE A 13 -16.71 20.30 -9.63
C ILE A 13 -16.77 18.77 -9.53
N ILE A 14 -15.64 18.13 -9.23
CA ILE A 14 -15.58 16.67 -9.06
C ILE A 14 -16.46 16.21 -7.90
N HIS A 15 -16.44 16.93 -6.78
CA HIS A 15 -17.24 16.60 -5.61
C HIS A 15 -18.75 16.74 -5.87
N ASN A 16 -19.16 17.77 -6.61
CA ASN A 16 -20.54 17.97 -7.04
C ASN A 16 -20.98 16.88 -8.02
N ALA A 17 -20.15 16.52 -9.00
CA ALA A 17 -20.42 15.41 -9.91
C ALA A 17 -20.57 14.07 -9.18
N ILE A 18 -19.73 13.79 -8.17
CA ILE A 18 -19.85 12.57 -7.35
C ILE A 18 -21.16 12.55 -6.54
N ARG A 19 -21.59 13.72 -6.02
CA ARG A 19 -22.90 13.85 -5.35
C ARG A 19 -24.07 13.63 -6.32
N GLU A 20 -24.01 14.24 -7.49
CA GLU A 20 -25.03 14.11 -8.54
C GLU A 20 -25.14 12.68 -9.05
N LEU A 21 -24.02 11.97 -9.15
CA LEU A 21 -23.96 10.55 -9.50
C LEU A 21 -24.57 9.62 -8.42
N GLY A 22 -24.87 10.14 -7.22
CA GLY A 22 -25.51 9.37 -6.16
C GLY A 22 -24.67 8.18 -5.67
N VAL A 23 -23.34 8.26 -5.79
CA VAL A 23 -22.45 7.15 -5.42
C VAL A 23 -22.65 6.81 -3.93
N SER A 24 -23.06 5.58 -3.66
CA SER A 24 -23.36 5.18 -2.30
C SER A 24 -22.06 5.06 -1.47
N GLN A 25 -22.16 5.33 -0.17
CA GLN A 25 -21.04 5.12 0.76
C GLN A 25 -20.47 3.68 0.69
N LYS A 26 -21.33 2.70 0.39
CA LYS A 26 -20.93 1.29 0.21
C LYS A 26 -20.05 1.11 -1.03
N GLU A 27 -20.33 1.79 -2.13
CA GLU A 27 -19.51 1.72 -3.35
C GLU A 27 -18.16 2.39 -3.18
N ILE A 28 -18.13 3.56 -2.52
CA ILE A 28 -16.88 4.23 -2.15
C ILE A 28 -16.01 3.29 -1.31
N GLN A 29 -16.60 2.64 -0.29
CA GLN A 29 -15.88 1.66 0.51
C GLN A 29 -15.38 0.47 -0.32
N LYS A 30 -16.18 -0.08 -1.23
CA LYS A 30 -15.76 -1.18 -2.12
C LYS A 30 -14.55 -0.78 -2.97
N ILE A 31 -14.58 0.41 -3.57
CA ILE A 31 -13.46 0.93 -4.38
C ILE A 31 -12.22 1.13 -3.52
N SER A 32 -12.34 1.76 -2.35
CA SER A 32 -11.23 1.93 -1.41
C SER A 32 -10.59 0.61 -1.00
N GLN A 33 -11.40 -0.43 -0.76
CA GLN A 33 -10.86 -1.76 -0.43
C GLN A 33 -10.12 -2.41 -1.60
N LYS A 34 -10.61 -2.25 -2.84
CA LYS A 34 -9.90 -2.73 -4.04
C LYS A 34 -8.52 -2.07 -4.17
N ILE A 35 -8.46 -0.74 -4.00
CA ILE A 35 -7.19 0.02 -4.06
C ILE A 35 -6.24 -0.46 -2.95
N LYS A 36 -6.72 -0.59 -1.71
CA LYS A 36 -5.89 -1.10 -0.59
C LYS A 36 -5.36 -2.51 -0.84
N SER A 37 -6.18 -3.40 -1.40
CA SER A 37 -5.76 -4.76 -1.77
C SER A 37 -4.67 -4.75 -2.84
N MET A 38 -4.81 -3.90 -3.86
CA MET A 38 -3.79 -3.74 -4.91
C MET A 38 -2.47 -3.20 -4.33
N VAL A 39 -2.53 -2.17 -3.48
CA VAL A 39 -1.37 -1.61 -2.79
C VAL A 39 -0.67 -2.65 -1.91
N PHE A 40 -1.44 -3.49 -1.22
CA PHE A 40 -0.88 -4.59 -0.42
C PHE A 40 -0.08 -5.57 -1.28
N ARG A 41 -0.67 -6.03 -2.40
CA ARG A 41 -0.01 -6.95 -3.35
C ARG A 41 1.26 -6.34 -3.95
N ILE A 42 1.25 -5.05 -4.28
CA ILE A 42 2.44 -4.33 -4.74
C ILE A 42 3.53 -4.34 -3.67
N LYS A 43 3.19 -4.04 -2.41
CA LYS A 43 4.14 -4.07 -1.29
C LYS A 43 4.69 -5.45 -0.99
N GLU A 44 3.95 -6.52 -1.28
CA GLU A 44 4.46 -7.90 -1.19
C GLU A 44 5.57 -8.15 -2.22
N ILE A 45 5.39 -7.69 -3.46
CA ILE A 45 6.40 -7.79 -4.50
C ILE A 45 7.63 -6.94 -4.16
N ASP A 46 7.45 -5.71 -3.67
CA ASP A 46 8.56 -4.88 -3.22
C ASP A 46 9.38 -5.57 -2.11
N ARG A 47 8.68 -6.15 -1.11
CA ARG A 47 9.32 -6.92 -0.03
C ARG A 47 10.06 -8.15 -0.57
N HIS A 48 9.51 -8.79 -1.59
CA HIS A 48 10.16 -9.93 -2.25
C HIS A 48 11.48 -9.52 -2.92
N PHE A 49 11.50 -8.41 -3.65
CA PHE A 49 12.74 -7.88 -4.22
C PHE A 49 13.77 -7.49 -3.16
N LEU A 50 13.33 -6.95 -2.02
CA LEU A 50 14.22 -6.68 -0.89
C LEU A 50 14.80 -7.97 -0.29
N LYS A 51 14.03 -9.06 -0.22
CA LYS A 51 14.53 -10.36 0.23
C LYS A 51 15.59 -10.93 -0.72
N ILE A 52 15.35 -10.88 -2.03
CA ILE A 52 16.33 -11.30 -3.04
C ILE A 52 17.62 -10.48 -2.88
N LYS A 53 17.49 -9.16 -2.72
CA LYS A 53 18.65 -8.27 -2.51
C LYS A 53 19.43 -8.63 -1.24
N ALA A 54 18.73 -8.94 -0.16
CA ALA A 54 19.35 -9.34 1.10
C ALA A 54 20.03 -10.72 1.01
N GLN A 55 19.44 -11.65 0.25
CA GLN A 55 19.95 -13.02 0.10
C GLN A 55 21.22 -13.07 -0.77
N TYR A 56 21.21 -12.36 -1.91
CA TYR A 56 22.30 -12.45 -2.89
C TYR A 56 23.26 -11.25 -2.85
N GLY A 57 23.00 -10.25 -1.99
CA GLY A 57 23.83 -9.06 -1.86
C GLY A 57 23.85 -8.14 -3.08
N GLN A 58 23.00 -8.39 -4.07
CA GLN A 58 22.95 -7.66 -5.34
C GLN A 58 21.55 -7.13 -5.64
N ASP A 59 21.47 -6.01 -6.36
CA ASP A 59 20.19 -5.44 -6.75
C ASP A 59 19.50 -6.34 -7.80
N VAL A 60 18.17 -6.41 -7.75
CA VAL A 60 17.38 -7.22 -8.71
C VAL A 60 17.64 -6.83 -10.18
N ARG A 61 18.03 -5.57 -10.44
CA ARG A 61 18.43 -5.12 -11.77
C ARG A 61 19.76 -5.74 -12.23
N ASP A 62 20.72 -5.83 -11.33
CA ASP A 62 22.04 -6.41 -11.62
C ASP A 62 21.94 -7.92 -11.82
N ILE A 63 21.17 -8.59 -10.95
CA ILE A 63 20.87 -10.03 -11.09
C ILE A 63 20.23 -10.33 -12.45
N LYS A 64 19.28 -9.50 -12.89
CA LYS A 64 18.68 -9.63 -14.23
C LYS A 64 19.68 -9.43 -15.37
N ALA A 65 20.69 -8.57 -15.20
CA ALA A 65 21.70 -8.32 -16.23
C ALA A 65 22.55 -9.56 -16.51
N PHE A 66 22.70 -10.48 -15.54
CA PHE A 66 23.38 -11.75 -15.74
C PHE A 66 22.75 -12.63 -16.82
N ASN A 67 21.44 -12.48 -17.08
CA ASN A 67 20.75 -13.24 -18.12
C ASN A 67 21.44 -13.14 -19.49
N ARG A 68 22.00 -11.97 -19.84
CA ARG A 68 22.68 -11.76 -21.13
C ARG A 68 23.98 -12.55 -21.25
N PHE A 69 24.71 -12.71 -20.15
CA PHE A 69 25.96 -13.47 -20.10
C PHE A 69 25.67 -14.98 -20.09
N ILE A 70 24.65 -15.38 -19.34
CA ILE A 70 24.15 -16.75 -19.28
C ILE A 70 23.70 -17.24 -20.66
N GLU A 71 22.97 -16.43 -21.43
CA GLU A 71 22.51 -16.80 -22.79
C GLU A 71 23.66 -16.99 -23.78
N LYS A 72 24.79 -16.32 -23.55
CA LYS A 72 25.99 -16.40 -24.38
C LYS A 72 27.01 -17.42 -23.90
N ASN A 73 26.75 -18.10 -22.79
CA ASN A 73 27.73 -18.93 -22.08
C ASN A 73 29.05 -18.20 -21.77
N GLU A 74 28.96 -16.90 -21.48
CA GLU A 74 30.11 -16.07 -21.12
C GLU A 74 30.14 -15.86 -19.61
N LYS A 75 31.33 -15.94 -19.00
CA LYS A 75 31.59 -15.56 -17.59
C LYS A 75 30.69 -16.29 -16.57
N LEU A 76 30.39 -17.57 -16.81
CA LEU A 76 29.53 -18.35 -15.93
C LEU A 76 30.13 -18.49 -14.52
N ASP A 77 31.40 -18.86 -14.44
CA ASP A 77 32.12 -19.01 -13.17
C ASP A 77 32.13 -17.72 -12.34
N ASP A 78 32.35 -16.56 -12.99
CA ASP A 78 32.31 -15.25 -12.33
C ASP A 78 30.93 -14.96 -11.73
N ILE A 79 29.85 -15.38 -12.40
CA ILE A 79 28.47 -15.20 -11.95
C ILE A 79 28.19 -16.11 -10.75
N GLU A 80 28.62 -17.37 -10.81
CA GLU A 80 28.44 -18.32 -9.72
C GLU A 80 29.16 -17.85 -8.45
N VAL A 81 30.41 -17.38 -8.58
CA VAL A 81 31.17 -16.80 -7.46
C VAL A 81 30.47 -15.56 -6.88
N LYS A 82 29.96 -14.68 -7.75
CA LYS A 82 29.26 -13.45 -7.32
C LYS A 82 27.92 -13.69 -6.65
N MET A 83 27.19 -14.70 -7.10
CA MET A 83 25.86 -15.05 -6.58
C MET A 83 25.93 -16.05 -5.43
N GLY A 84 27.05 -16.76 -5.29
CA GLY A 84 27.23 -17.81 -4.29
C GLY A 84 26.38 -19.07 -4.55
N VAL A 85 25.82 -19.20 -5.75
CA VAL A 85 24.93 -20.29 -6.17
C VAL A 85 25.23 -20.69 -7.61
N ASN A 86 24.80 -21.89 -8.01
CA ASN A 86 25.03 -22.37 -9.36
C ASN A 86 24.21 -21.60 -10.41
N ILE A 87 24.63 -21.70 -11.68
CA ILE A 87 24.02 -20.92 -12.76
C ILE A 87 22.54 -21.24 -12.99
N ASP A 88 22.12 -22.47 -12.70
CA ASP A 88 20.72 -22.90 -12.83
C ASP A 88 19.83 -22.23 -11.78
N GLU A 89 20.30 -22.11 -10.54
CA GLU A 89 19.61 -21.35 -9.50
C GLU A 89 19.56 -19.86 -9.86
N VAL A 90 20.64 -19.28 -10.40
CA VAL A 90 20.62 -17.89 -10.90
C VAL A 90 19.55 -17.71 -11.99
N ARG A 91 19.38 -18.68 -12.90
CA ARG A 91 18.31 -18.64 -13.92
C ARG A 91 16.93 -18.66 -13.27
N GLU A 92 16.70 -19.46 -12.24
CA GLU A 92 15.42 -19.49 -11.53
C GLU A 92 15.13 -18.17 -10.80
N VAL A 93 16.13 -17.58 -10.14
CA VAL A 93 15.98 -16.24 -9.53
C VAL A 93 15.61 -15.20 -10.58
N ILE A 94 16.26 -15.20 -11.74
CA ILE A 94 15.95 -14.27 -12.84
C ILE A 94 14.51 -14.48 -13.35
N LYS A 95 14.06 -15.73 -13.51
CA LYS A 95 12.69 -16.06 -13.90
C LYS A 95 11.68 -15.53 -12.88
N ASP A 96 11.95 -15.72 -11.59
CA ASP A 96 11.09 -15.26 -10.51
C ASP A 96 11.01 -13.72 -10.45
N ILE A 97 12.13 -13.01 -10.60
CA ILE A 97 12.13 -11.53 -10.69
C ILE A 97 11.25 -11.08 -11.86
N ARG A 98 11.44 -11.65 -13.06
CA ARG A 98 10.64 -11.32 -14.25
C ARG A 98 9.16 -11.62 -14.05
N ASN A 99 8.82 -12.72 -13.38
CA ASN A 99 7.43 -13.08 -13.09
C ASN A 99 6.76 -12.06 -12.17
N ASN A 100 7.46 -11.56 -11.16
CA ASN A 100 6.93 -10.53 -10.26
C ASN A 100 6.82 -9.17 -10.95
N GLU A 101 7.77 -8.79 -11.81
CA GLU A 101 7.63 -7.60 -12.66
C GLU A 101 6.42 -7.68 -13.61
N ARG A 102 6.13 -8.85 -14.18
CA ARG A 102 4.91 -9.06 -14.98
C ARG A 102 3.64 -8.93 -14.15
N LYS A 103 3.65 -9.34 -12.88
CA LYS A 103 2.52 -9.10 -11.96
C LYS A 103 2.32 -7.62 -11.71
N LEU A 104 3.41 -6.85 -11.51
CA LEU A 104 3.34 -5.38 -11.38
C LEU A 104 2.71 -4.74 -12.63
N ARG A 105 3.21 -5.06 -13.83
CA ARG A 105 2.66 -4.53 -15.09
C ARG A 105 1.18 -4.87 -15.30
N ARG A 106 0.76 -6.08 -14.92
CA ARG A 106 -0.67 -6.47 -14.99
C ARG A 106 -1.53 -5.63 -14.04
N MET A 107 -1.01 -5.29 -12.86
CA MET A 107 -1.72 -4.40 -11.93
C MET A 107 -1.79 -2.97 -12.45
N GLU A 108 -0.75 -2.48 -13.12
CA GLU A 108 -0.79 -1.16 -13.79
C GLU A 108 -1.85 -1.11 -14.89
N GLN A 109 -1.95 -2.16 -15.70
CA GLN A 109 -2.97 -2.28 -16.74
C GLN A 109 -4.39 -2.39 -16.16
N GLU A 110 -4.56 -3.16 -15.08
CA GLU A 110 -5.84 -3.29 -14.37
C GLU A 110 -6.32 -1.96 -13.79
N ALA A 111 -5.40 -1.15 -13.25
CA ALA A 111 -5.72 0.15 -12.67
C ALA A 111 -5.77 1.29 -13.71
N GLY A 112 -5.17 1.10 -14.88
CA GLY A 112 -4.94 2.18 -15.85
C GLY A 112 -4.00 3.26 -15.31
N SER A 113 -3.10 2.92 -14.39
CA SER A 113 -2.21 3.87 -13.70
C SER A 113 -0.92 3.21 -13.26
N THR A 114 0.11 4.01 -13.02
CA THR A 114 1.43 3.50 -12.62
C THR A 114 1.40 2.92 -11.20
N VAL A 115 2.35 2.01 -10.91
CA VAL A 115 2.54 1.46 -9.55
C VAL A 115 2.67 2.57 -8.50
N GLN A 116 3.34 3.68 -8.85
CA GLN A 116 3.54 4.79 -7.92
C GLN A 116 2.22 5.51 -7.60
N GLU A 117 1.42 5.83 -8.62
CA GLU A 117 0.13 6.50 -8.42
C GLU A 117 -0.82 5.64 -7.57
N ILE A 118 -0.83 4.32 -7.79
CA ILE A 118 -1.63 3.38 -7.00
C ILE A 118 -1.21 3.42 -5.52
N LYS A 119 0.10 3.46 -5.23
CA LYS A 119 0.63 3.60 -3.86
C LYS A 119 0.20 4.92 -3.24
N ASP A 120 0.29 6.02 -3.98
CA ASP A 120 -0.06 7.36 -3.51
C ASP A 120 -1.57 7.46 -3.19
N TRP A 121 -2.43 6.86 -4.02
CA TRP A 121 -3.86 6.74 -3.72
C TRP A 121 -4.11 5.96 -2.44
N GLY A 122 -3.42 4.82 -2.28
CA GLY A 122 -3.49 4.03 -1.06
C GLY A 122 -3.12 4.84 0.19
N GLU A 123 -2.05 5.64 0.12
CA GLU A 123 -1.63 6.50 1.22
C GLU A 123 -2.68 7.57 1.55
N LYS A 124 -3.22 8.25 0.53
CA LYS A 124 -4.30 9.24 0.71
C LYS A 124 -5.55 8.62 1.34
N ILE A 125 -5.95 7.43 0.91
CA ILE A 125 -7.09 6.69 1.48
C ILE A 125 -6.82 6.37 2.95
N ILE A 126 -5.66 5.81 3.27
CA ILE A 126 -5.31 5.45 4.66
C ILE A 126 -5.28 6.69 5.55
N LYS A 127 -4.72 7.80 5.05
CA LYS A 127 -4.69 9.07 5.77
C LYS A 127 -6.11 9.60 6.04
N GLY A 128 -6.96 9.63 5.02
CA GLY A 128 -8.37 10.04 5.17
C GLY A 128 -9.14 9.14 6.14
N GLU A 129 -8.96 7.82 6.08
CA GLU A 129 -9.58 6.88 7.02
C GLU A 129 -9.12 7.12 8.47
N ARG A 130 -7.85 7.47 8.69
CA ARG A 130 -7.32 7.82 10.01
C ARG A 130 -7.93 9.12 10.53
N GLU A 131 -7.99 10.16 9.71
CA GLU A 131 -8.59 11.45 10.06
C GLU A 131 -10.08 11.30 10.43
N ILE A 132 -10.84 10.57 9.61
CA ILE A 132 -12.26 10.25 9.90
C ILE A 132 -12.40 9.47 11.20
N SER A 133 -11.53 8.50 11.44
CA SER A 133 -11.56 7.69 12.68
C SER A 133 -11.25 8.54 13.91
N GLN A 134 -10.31 9.48 13.81
CA GLN A 134 -9.99 10.41 14.90
C GLN A 134 -11.15 11.37 15.18
N ALA A 135 -11.75 11.95 14.14
CA ALA A 135 -12.91 12.84 14.26
C ALA A 135 -14.14 12.12 14.87
N LYS A 136 -14.36 10.85 14.51
CA LYS A 136 -15.40 10.02 15.14
C LYS A 136 -15.11 9.76 16.61
N ARG A 137 -13.85 9.49 16.98
CA ARG A 137 -13.47 9.31 18.39
C ARG A 137 -13.63 10.60 19.20
N SER A 138 -13.22 11.74 18.65
CA SER A 138 -13.33 13.03 19.35
C SER A 138 -14.78 13.47 19.51
N SER A 139 -15.62 13.29 18.49
CA SER A 139 -17.06 13.56 18.59
C SER A 139 -17.75 12.65 19.61
N LEU A 140 -17.47 11.35 19.59
CA LEU A 140 -17.99 10.43 20.61
C LEU A 140 -17.55 10.81 22.02
N LYS A 141 -16.28 11.19 22.18
CA LYS A 141 -15.76 11.68 23.47
C LYS A 141 -16.52 12.93 23.93
N GLN A 142 -16.74 13.90 23.04
CA GLN A 142 -17.49 15.12 23.35
C GLN A 142 -18.95 14.81 23.74
N THR A 143 -19.60 13.88 23.06
CA THR A 143 -20.94 13.41 23.42
C THR A 143 -20.94 12.74 24.79
N LEU A 144 -19.98 11.85 25.06
CA LEU A 144 -19.85 11.18 26.36
C LEU A 144 -19.56 12.15 27.49
N ASP A 145 -18.66 13.11 27.30
CA ASP A 145 -18.33 14.14 28.29
C ASP A 145 -19.55 15.05 28.55
N SER A 146 -20.39 15.31 27.53
CA SER A 146 -21.66 16.01 27.71
C SER A 146 -22.69 15.18 28.48
N TRP A 147 -22.71 13.86 28.31
CA TRP A 147 -23.65 12.96 28.99
C TRP A 147 -23.20 12.61 30.40
N PHE A 148 -21.89 12.70 30.67
CA PHE A 148 -21.27 12.44 31.96
C PHE A 148 -20.28 13.56 32.32
N PRO A 149 -20.78 14.77 32.66
CA PRO A 149 -19.94 15.97 32.87
C PRO A 149 -18.99 15.88 34.07
N SER A 150 -19.23 14.92 34.96
CA SER A 150 -18.50 14.74 36.21
C SER A 150 -17.93 13.31 36.30
N GLN A 151 -16.68 13.12 35.87
CA GLN A 151 -15.88 11.92 36.18
C GLN A 151 -15.53 11.79 37.67
N ASN A 152 -16.29 12.42 38.58
CA ASN A 152 -16.07 12.37 40.02
C ASN A 152 -17.13 11.54 40.79
N VAL A 153 -18.05 10.87 40.08
CA VAL A 153 -19.10 10.06 40.73
C VAL A 153 -18.89 8.54 40.56
N MET A 154 -17.88 8.10 39.80
CA MET A 154 -17.62 6.67 39.59
C MET A 154 -16.56 6.10 40.55
N ARG A 155 -16.69 6.41 41.84
CA ARG A 155 -16.02 5.65 42.92
C ARG A 155 -16.99 4.84 43.78
N ILE A 156 -18.25 4.75 43.36
CA ILE A 156 -19.28 3.95 44.00
C ILE A 156 -19.80 2.99 42.93
N VAL A 157 -20.00 1.72 43.28
CA VAL A 157 -20.34 0.59 42.41
C VAL A 157 -19.15 -0.14 41.74
N VAL A 158 -18.06 -0.33 42.48
CA VAL A 158 -17.28 -1.60 42.41
C VAL A 158 -16.88 -2.00 43.83
N CYS A 159 -17.87 -2.26 44.69
CA CYS A 159 -17.62 -2.81 46.04
C CYS A 159 -18.88 -3.47 46.62
N THR A 160 -19.50 -4.41 45.90
CA THR A 160 -20.51 -5.32 46.47
C THR A 160 -20.43 -6.68 45.76
N SER A 161 -19.32 -7.38 45.96
CA SER A 161 -19.18 -8.81 45.66
C SER A 161 -18.07 -9.40 46.54
N SER A 162 -18.30 -9.35 47.85
CA SER A 162 -17.57 -10.13 48.86
C SER A 162 -18.43 -10.20 50.12
N ILE A 163 -19.47 -11.04 50.06
CA ILE A 163 -20.02 -11.79 51.19
C ILE A 163 -20.24 -13.21 50.66
#